data_AF-A0A5N6X5C3-F1
#
_entry.id   AF-A0A5N6X5C3-F1
#
_cell.length_a   1.000
_cell.length_b   1.000
_cell.length_c   1.000
_cell.angle_alpha   90.00
_cell.angle_beta   90.00
_cell.angle_gamma   90.00
#
_symmetry.space_group_name_H-M   'P 1'
#
loop_
_entity.id
_entity.type
_entity.pdbx_description
1 polymer ?
#
loop_
_entity_poly.entity_id
_entity_poly.type
_entity_poly.pdbx_seq_one_letter_code
_entity_poly.pdbx_strand_id
1 'polypeptide(L)'
;MWDFGAAGMRLGCVISNNEELTRTKRAICRFSSPSQHSMDLAPKLLEDQEFVAKFLQRSHHRLLQSRSLAEDLLSREGISYCQKGFFLWLDLSSYIPLRETNRDSWVSQRLLTNLFHTAGVITFTDEGYRAPSPGRFRLVFCVDSDTLKEGIKR
;
A
#
# COMPACT_ATOMS: atom_id res chain seq x y z
N MET A 1 10.07 -10.01 2.21
CA MET A 1 9.56 -10.52 0.91
C MET A 1 8.67 -9.49 0.21
N TRP A 2 7.78 -8.79 0.92
CA TRP A 2 7.04 -7.64 0.37
C TRP A 2 7.95 -6.47 -0.04
N ASP A 3 9.09 -6.31 0.61
CA ASP A 3 10.04 -5.20 0.37
C ASP A 3 10.71 -5.23 -1.01
N PHE A 4 10.65 -6.37 -1.71
CA PHE A 4 11.22 -6.52 -3.06
C PHE A 4 10.26 -6.11 -4.18
N GLY A 5 8.99 -5.78 -3.86
CA GLY A 5 8.00 -5.39 -4.88
C GLY A 5 7.64 -6.51 -5.88
N ALA A 6 8.04 -7.75 -5.62
CA ALA A 6 7.93 -8.88 -6.54
C ALA A 6 6.60 -9.64 -6.40
N ALA A 7 5.47 -8.92 -6.35
CA ALA A 7 4.15 -9.53 -6.17
C ALA A 7 3.82 -10.59 -7.24
N GLY A 8 4.36 -10.42 -8.45
CA GLY A 8 4.20 -11.38 -9.56
C GLY A 8 4.87 -12.74 -9.32
N MET A 9 5.85 -12.85 -8.41
CA MET A 9 6.48 -14.13 -8.10
C MET A 9 5.58 -15.06 -7.29
N ARG A 10 4.50 -14.51 -6.68
CA ARG A 10 3.52 -15.23 -5.85
C ARG A 10 4.18 -16.03 -4.71
N LEU A 11 5.27 -15.50 -4.16
CA LEU A 11 5.98 -16.11 -3.04
C LEU A 11 5.40 -15.59 -1.72
N GLY A 12 5.23 -16.51 -0.78
CA GLY A 12 4.86 -16.23 0.61
C GLY A 12 5.40 -17.34 1.50
N CYS A 13 5.72 -17.01 2.75
CA CYS A 13 6.20 -17.97 3.73
C CYS A 13 5.36 -17.92 5.00
N VAL A 14 5.17 -19.08 5.63
CA VAL A 14 4.60 -19.18 6.96
C VAL A 14 5.70 -19.69 7.88
N ILE A 15 5.99 -18.92 8.94
CA ILE A 15 6.96 -19.29 9.96
C ILE A 15 6.15 -19.65 11.22
N SER A 16 6.30 -20.88 11.70
CA SER A 16 5.55 -21.40 12.84
C SER A 16 6.43 -22.33 13.68
N ASN A 17 6.40 -22.16 15.00
CA ASN A 17 7.01 -23.10 15.94
C ASN A 17 6.09 -24.29 16.27
N ASN A 18 4.81 -24.24 15.85
CA ASN A 18 3.88 -25.34 15.99
C ASN A 18 4.08 -26.34 14.84
N GLU A 19 4.51 -27.57 15.19
CA GLU A 19 4.79 -28.64 14.23
C GLU A 19 3.52 -29.15 13.53
N GLU A 20 2.41 -29.25 14.25
CA GLU A 20 1.12 -29.70 13.70
C GLU A 20 0.60 -28.71 12.64
N LEU A 21 0.69 -27.42 12.92
CA LEU A 21 0.35 -26.36 11.98
C LEU A 21 1.26 -26.43 10.74
N THR A 22 2.55 -26.64 10.95
CA THR A 22 3.53 -26.75 9.85
C THR A 22 3.24 -27.96 8.96
N ARG A 23 2.95 -29.12 9.55
CA ARG A 23 2.59 -30.34 8.82
C ARG A 23 1.30 -30.15 8.02
N THR A 24 0.27 -29.58 8.64
CA THR A 24 -1.02 -29.32 7.98
C THR A 24 -0.87 -28.34 6.82
N LYS A 25 -0.12 -27.24 7.02
CA LYS A 25 0.13 -26.26 5.96
C LYS A 25 0.92 -26.86 4.80
N ARG A 26 1.94 -27.69 5.05
CA ARG A 26 2.67 -28.40 3.98
C ARG A 26 1.76 -29.25 3.10
N ALA A 27 0.78 -29.94 3.68
CA ALA A 27 -0.19 -30.74 2.92
C ALA A 27 -1.05 -29.86 1.99
N ILE A 28 -1.45 -28.68 2.46
CA ILE A 28 -2.29 -27.73 1.69
C ILE A 28 -1.47 -26.98 0.64
N CYS A 29 -0.20 -26.67 0.92
CA CYS A 29 0.69 -25.94 0.01
C CYS A 29 0.84 -26.62 -1.36
N ARG A 30 0.63 -27.93 -1.46
CA ARG A 30 0.67 -28.65 -2.75
C ARG A 30 -0.29 -28.08 -3.80
N PHE A 31 -1.39 -27.46 -3.39
CA PHE A 31 -2.38 -26.85 -4.29
C PHE A 31 -2.15 -25.35 -4.55
N SER A 32 -1.15 -24.74 -3.89
CA SER A 32 -0.84 -23.31 -3.96
C SER A 32 0.65 -23.03 -4.12
N SER A 33 1.42 -24.03 -4.55
CA SER A 33 2.86 -23.89 -4.74
C SER A 33 3.16 -22.80 -5.78
N PRO A 34 4.13 -21.93 -5.51
CA PRO A 34 4.66 -21.00 -6.50
C PRO A 34 5.20 -21.74 -7.73
N SER A 35 5.38 -21.03 -8.84
CA SER A 35 6.01 -21.62 -10.04
C SER A 35 7.43 -22.09 -9.73
N GLN A 36 7.88 -23.14 -10.43
CA GLN A 36 9.26 -23.64 -10.30
C GLN A 36 10.29 -22.53 -10.55
N HIS A 37 10.04 -21.69 -11.55
CA HIS A 37 10.88 -20.53 -11.85
C HIS A 37 11.00 -19.56 -10.67
N SER A 38 9.89 -19.22 -10.00
CA SER A 38 9.93 -18.39 -8.80
C SER A 38 10.71 -19.07 -7.67
N MET A 39 10.52 -20.38 -7.48
CA MET A 39 11.20 -21.16 -6.44
C MET A 39 12.71 -21.31 -6.71
N ASP A 40 13.15 -21.30 -7.96
CA ASP A 40 14.58 -21.38 -8.31
C ASP A 40 15.25 -20.00 -8.28
N LEU A 41 14.52 -18.94 -8.66
CA LEU A 41 15.05 -17.58 -8.73
C LEU A 41 15.16 -16.91 -7.36
N ALA A 42 14.17 -17.09 -6.48
CA ALA A 42 14.15 -16.40 -5.19
C ALA A 42 15.35 -16.74 -4.30
N PRO A 43 15.75 -18.03 -4.13
CA PRO A 43 16.91 -18.38 -3.32
C PRO A 43 18.17 -17.72 -3.86
N LYS A 44 18.43 -17.80 -5.17
CA LYS A 44 19.60 -17.18 -5.81
C LYS A 44 19.65 -15.67 -5.55
N LEU A 45 18.51 -15.00 -5.63
CA LEU A 45 18.41 -13.56 -5.35
C LEU A 45 18.64 -13.24 -3.86
N LEU A 46 18.11 -14.06 -2.96
CA LEU A 46 18.17 -13.84 -1.52
C LEU A 46 19.50 -14.27 -0.89
N GLU A 47 20.20 -15.21 -1.52
CA GLU A 47 21.53 -15.68 -1.10
C GLU A 47 22.62 -14.67 -1.46
N ASP A 48 22.44 -13.87 -2.51
CA ASP A 48 23.33 -12.75 -2.84
C ASP A 48 23.15 -11.60 -1.83
N GLN A 49 23.86 -11.71 -0.71
CA GLN A 49 23.81 -10.74 0.39
C GLN A 49 24.25 -9.33 -0.04
N GLU A 50 25.20 -9.23 -0.97
CA GLU A 50 25.70 -7.93 -1.44
C GLU A 50 24.62 -7.23 -2.27
N PHE A 51 23.97 -7.96 -3.18
CA PHE A 51 22.82 -7.45 -3.92
C PHE A 51 21.69 -7.04 -2.98
N VAL A 52 21.31 -7.90 -2.02
CA VAL A 52 20.22 -7.63 -1.07
C VAL A 52 20.50 -6.37 -0.26
N ALA A 53 21.71 -6.22 0.28
CA ALA A 53 22.09 -5.04 1.06
C ALA A 53 21.99 -3.75 0.21
N LYS A 54 22.56 -3.76 -1.01
CA LYS A 54 22.49 -2.62 -1.93
C LYS A 54 21.05 -2.30 -2.34
N PHE A 55 20.24 -3.32 -2.61
CA PHE A 55 18.84 -3.18 -2.97
C PHE A 55 18.06 -2.52 -1.84
N LEU A 56 18.18 -3.02 -0.61
CA LEU A 56 17.47 -2.47 0.56
C LEU A 56 17.88 -1.03 0.84
N GLN A 57 19.19 -0.72 0.79
CA GLN A 57 19.69 0.64 0.99
C GLN A 57 19.11 1.61 -0.05
N ARG A 58 19.13 1.22 -1.33
CA ARG A 58 18.61 2.05 -2.44
C ARG A 58 17.10 2.21 -2.36
N SER A 59 16.37 1.14 -2.08
CA SER A 59 14.91 1.15 -1.92
C SER A 59 14.53 2.05 -0.76
N HIS A 60 15.17 1.91 0.40
CA HIS A 60 14.93 2.76 1.56
C HIS A 60 15.19 4.24 1.24
N HIS A 61 16.31 4.57 0.59
CA HIS A 61 16.61 5.94 0.20
C HIS A 61 15.53 6.55 -0.72
N ARG A 62 15.11 5.82 -1.75
CA ARG A 62 14.08 6.27 -2.70
C ARG A 62 12.71 6.43 -2.05
N LEU A 63 12.34 5.49 -1.18
CA LEU A 63 11.09 5.53 -0.43
C LEU A 63 11.07 6.73 0.52
N LEU A 64 12.18 7.02 1.20
CA LEU A 64 12.30 8.21 2.03
C LEU A 64 12.16 9.50 1.22
N GLN A 65 12.81 9.59 0.05
CA GLN A 65 12.68 10.76 -0.83
C GLN A 65 11.23 10.98 -1.28
N SER A 66 10.57 9.92 -1.77
CA SER A 66 9.19 10.03 -2.23
C SER A 66 8.22 10.31 -1.09
N ARG A 67 8.45 9.71 0.09
CA ARG A 67 7.67 10.01 1.30
C ARG A 67 7.83 11.46 1.70
N SER A 68 9.06 11.98 1.80
CA SER A 68 9.33 13.37 2.16
C SER A 68 8.62 14.33 1.21
N LEU A 69 8.66 14.04 -0.10
CA LEU A 69 7.93 14.85 -1.08
C LEU A 69 6.41 14.80 -0.85
N ALA A 70 5.84 13.62 -0.58
CA ALA A 70 4.41 13.49 -0.27
C ALA A 70 4.04 14.27 1.00
N GLU A 71 4.84 14.14 2.06
CA GLU A 71 4.67 14.81 3.35
C GLU A 71 4.70 16.34 3.18
N ASP A 72 5.67 16.86 2.43
CA ASP A 72 5.81 18.28 2.12
C ASP A 72 4.61 18.82 1.33
N LEU A 73 4.13 18.07 0.34
CA LEU A 73 2.97 18.47 -0.47
C LEU A 73 1.68 18.46 0.34
N LEU A 74 1.44 17.40 1.13
CA LEU A 74 0.26 17.31 1.99
C LEU A 74 0.26 18.38 3.08
N SER A 75 1.42 18.71 3.64
CA SER A 75 1.56 19.75 4.66
C SER A 75 1.21 21.14 4.11
N ARG A 76 1.54 21.43 2.84
CA ARG A 76 1.17 22.70 2.17
C ARG A 76 -0.34 22.84 1.98
N GLU A 77 -1.01 21.74 1.68
CA GLU A 77 -2.47 21.68 1.54
C GLU A 77 -3.22 21.56 2.89
N GLY A 78 -2.49 21.47 4.01
CA GLY A 78 -3.07 21.34 5.35
C GLY A 78 -3.72 19.98 5.62
N ILE A 79 -3.38 18.94 4.83
CA ILE A 79 -3.96 17.60 4.96
C ILE A 79 -3.21 16.82 6.04
N SER A 80 -3.94 16.39 7.07
CA SER A 80 -3.38 15.55 8.14
C SER A 80 -3.21 14.10 7.70
N TYR A 81 -2.15 13.43 8.16
CA TYR A 81 -1.89 12.03 7.79
C TYR A 81 -1.18 11.24 8.91
N CYS A 82 -1.24 9.91 8.82
CA CYS A 82 -0.47 8.98 9.66
C CYS A 82 0.32 8.00 8.78
N GLN A 83 1.58 7.74 9.12
CA GLN A 83 2.44 6.82 8.36
C GLN A 83 2.10 5.35 8.66
N LYS A 84 1.91 4.53 7.61
CA LYS A 84 1.71 3.07 7.71
C LYS A 84 2.44 2.34 6.57
N GLY A 85 3.72 2.00 6.78
CA GLY A 85 4.51 1.25 5.78
C GLY A 85 4.75 2.04 4.49
N PHE A 86 4.29 1.50 3.35
CA PHE A 86 4.46 2.08 2.00
C PHE A 86 3.36 3.07 1.57
N PHE A 87 2.51 3.48 2.52
CA PHE A 87 1.42 4.42 2.25
C PHE A 87 1.22 5.37 3.43
N LEU A 88 0.63 6.53 3.11
CA LEU A 88 0.14 7.50 4.08
C LEU A 88 -1.36 7.32 4.23
N TRP A 89 -1.81 7.38 5.48
CA TRP A 89 -3.21 7.31 5.84
C TRP A 89 -3.74 8.73 6.02
N LEU A 90 -4.43 9.25 5.02
CA LEU A 90 -4.93 10.62 5.00
C LEU A 90 -6.18 10.77 5.85
N ASP A 91 -6.32 11.94 6.48
CA ASP A 91 -7.54 12.42 7.09
C ASP A 91 -8.20 13.45 6.16
N LEU A 92 -9.23 13.02 5.44
CA LEU A 92 -10.06 13.87 4.60
C LEU A 92 -11.46 14.05 5.17
N SER A 93 -11.66 13.79 6.47
CA SER A 93 -12.96 13.90 7.13
C SER A 93 -13.60 15.28 6.98
N SER A 94 -12.80 16.34 6.95
CA SER A 94 -13.25 17.73 6.72
C SER A 94 -13.72 17.99 5.29
N TYR A 95 -13.31 17.17 4.32
CA TYR A 95 -13.63 17.32 2.91
C TYR A 95 -14.80 16.42 2.47
N ILE A 96 -15.40 15.68 3.41
CA ILE A 96 -16.57 14.84 3.14
C ILE A 96 -17.79 15.74 2.83
N PRO A 97 -18.45 15.58 1.66
CA PRO A 97 -19.59 16.41 1.23
C PRO A 97 -20.91 16.06 1.94
N LEU A 98 -20.95 16.11 3.28
CA LEU A 98 -22.11 15.70 4.11
C LEU A 98 -23.41 16.44 3.78
N ARG A 99 -23.33 17.65 3.23
CA ARG A 99 -24.51 18.45 2.84
C ARG A 99 -25.22 17.88 1.62
N GLU A 100 -24.49 17.18 0.76
CA GLU A 100 -25.00 16.64 -0.52
C GLU A 100 -25.66 15.27 -0.34
N THR A 101 -25.48 14.63 0.82
CA THR A 101 -25.94 13.25 1.06
C THR A 101 -26.81 13.10 2.31
N ASN A 102 -27.58 14.13 2.68
CA ASN A 102 -28.43 14.12 3.88
C ASN A 102 -27.68 13.75 5.18
N ARG A 103 -26.40 14.09 5.28
CA ARG A 103 -25.49 13.74 6.38
C ARG A 103 -25.21 12.24 6.55
N ASP A 104 -25.46 11.43 5.53
CA ASP A 104 -24.93 10.06 5.48
C ASP A 104 -23.45 10.12 5.11
N SER A 105 -22.61 9.75 6.08
CA SER A 105 -21.16 9.86 6.00
C SER A 105 -20.51 8.82 5.08
N TRP A 106 -21.13 7.65 4.90
CA TRP A 106 -20.63 6.61 4.00
C TRP A 106 -21.01 6.91 2.54
N VAL A 107 -22.22 7.42 2.31
CA VAL A 107 -22.64 7.88 0.98
C VAL A 107 -21.78 9.07 0.53
N SER A 108 -21.50 10.02 1.43
CA SER A 108 -20.58 11.13 1.14
C SER A 108 -19.15 10.66 0.82
N GLN A 109 -18.63 9.66 1.54
CA GLN A 109 -17.31 9.10 1.22
C GLN A 109 -17.29 8.48 -0.18
N ARG A 110 -18.35 7.75 -0.56
CA ARG A 110 -18.47 7.18 -1.92
C ARG A 110 -18.54 8.28 -2.98
N LEU A 111 -19.25 9.37 -2.71
CA LEU A 111 -19.27 10.54 -3.60
C LEU A 111 -17.86 11.12 -3.78
N LEU A 112 -17.13 11.36 -2.68
CA LEU A 112 -15.75 11.84 -2.74
C LEU A 112 -14.82 10.88 -3.49
N THR A 113 -15.00 9.58 -3.32
CA THR A 113 -14.27 8.55 -4.08
C THR A 113 -14.52 8.67 -5.58
N ASN A 114 -15.78 8.87 -5.98
CA ASN A 114 -16.16 9.04 -7.37
C ASN A 114 -15.58 10.32 -7.95
N LEU A 115 -15.55 11.42 -7.18
CA LEU A 115 -14.92 12.68 -7.61
C LEU A 115 -13.43 12.50 -7.87
N PHE A 116 -12.70 11.82 -6.98
CA PHE A 116 -11.30 11.48 -7.22
C PHE A 116 -11.13 10.65 -8.51
N HIS A 117 -11.97 9.64 -8.69
CA HIS A 117 -11.93 8.81 -9.90
C HIS A 117 -12.18 9.62 -11.18
N THR A 118 -13.16 10.54 -11.18
CA THR A 118 -13.43 11.45 -12.30
C THR A 118 -12.29 12.43 -12.56
N ALA A 119 -11.59 12.87 -11.51
CA ALA A 119 -10.36 13.65 -11.62
C ALA A 119 -9.15 12.80 -12.09
N GLY A 120 -9.29 11.49 -12.23
CA GLY A 120 -8.21 10.57 -12.60
C GLY A 120 -7.25 10.23 -11.46
N VAL A 121 -7.67 10.46 -10.20
CA VAL A 121 -6.95 10.05 -9.00
C VAL A 121 -7.58 8.77 -8.46
N ILE A 122 -6.85 7.67 -8.51
CA ILE A 122 -7.31 6.40 -7.96
C ILE A 122 -7.00 6.38 -6.47
N THR A 123 -8.05 6.46 -5.65
CA THR A 123 -7.93 6.32 -4.20
C THR A 123 -8.58 5.03 -3.75
N PHE A 124 -7.98 4.39 -2.74
CA PHE A 124 -8.58 3.24 -2.08
C PHE A 124 -9.30 3.72 -0.83
N THR A 125 -10.59 3.43 -0.76
CA THR A 125 -11.44 3.80 0.37
C THR A 125 -11.66 2.65 1.32
N ASP A 126 -11.96 3.03 2.56
CA ASP A 126 -11.98 2.16 3.72
C ASP A 126 -13.27 1.30 3.83
N GLU A 127 -14.19 1.36 2.86
CA GLU A 127 -15.39 0.51 2.88
C GLU A 127 -15.01 -0.99 2.83
N GLY A 128 -13.89 -1.33 2.18
CA GLY A 128 -13.33 -2.69 2.15
C GLY A 128 -12.44 -3.07 3.35
N TYR A 129 -12.05 -2.12 4.21
CA TYR A 129 -11.04 -2.33 5.27
C TYR A 129 -11.60 -2.19 6.70
N ARG A 130 -12.92 -1.99 6.86
CA ARG A 130 -13.62 -1.84 8.15
C ARG A 130 -13.09 -0.65 8.98
N ALA A 131 -12.96 0.52 8.35
CA ALA A 131 -12.78 1.78 9.07
C ALA A 131 -13.72 1.89 10.27
N PRO A 132 -13.27 2.38 11.43
CA PRO A 132 -14.18 2.83 12.48
C PRO A 132 -14.96 4.08 12.07
N SER A 133 -14.46 4.88 11.12
CA SER A 133 -15.08 6.13 10.68
C SER A 133 -14.75 6.47 9.21
N PRO A 134 -15.68 7.07 8.46
CA PRO A 134 -15.42 7.54 7.10
C PRO A 134 -14.49 8.76 7.07
N GLY A 135 -13.93 9.05 5.89
CA GLY A 135 -12.98 10.15 5.67
C GLY A 135 -11.52 9.74 5.64
N ARG A 136 -11.25 8.44 5.71
CA ARG A 136 -9.90 7.88 5.69
C ARG A 136 -9.58 7.34 4.30
N PHE A 137 -8.44 7.79 3.77
CA PHE A 137 -7.99 7.42 2.42
C PHE A 137 -6.52 7.00 2.44
N ARG A 138 -6.16 6.02 1.62
CA ARG A 138 -4.77 5.58 1.48
C ARG A 138 -4.12 6.25 0.28
N LEU A 139 -3.01 6.94 0.53
CA LEU A 139 -2.12 7.48 -0.49
C LEU A 139 -0.87 6.62 -0.60
N VAL A 140 -0.64 6.04 -1.78
CA VAL A 140 0.59 5.29 -2.08
C VAL A 140 1.61 6.26 -2.67
N PHE A 141 2.71 6.50 -1.95
CA PHE A 141 3.77 7.40 -2.40
C PHE A 141 4.88 6.68 -3.18
N CYS A 142 4.79 5.36 -3.37
CA CYS A 142 5.78 4.57 -4.11
C CYS A 142 5.59 4.64 -5.64
N VAL A 143 5.33 5.84 -6.15
CA VAL A 143 5.16 6.15 -7.58
C VAL A 143 6.22 7.17 -8.01
N ASP A 144 6.31 7.48 -9.30
CA ASP A 144 7.23 8.53 -9.75
C ASP A 144 6.82 9.91 -9.22
N SER A 145 7.79 10.82 -9.13
CA SER A 145 7.58 12.14 -8.53
C SER A 145 6.55 12.99 -9.28
N ASP A 146 6.40 12.81 -10.58
CA ASP A 146 5.52 13.65 -11.39
C ASP A 146 4.08 13.19 -11.23
N THR A 147 3.84 11.88 -11.22
CA THR A 147 2.55 11.27 -10.85
C THR A 147 2.13 11.68 -9.44
N LEU A 148 3.05 11.67 -8.47
CA LEU A 148 2.74 12.06 -7.09
C LEU A 148 2.32 13.54 -7.01
N LYS A 149 3.05 14.44 -7.66
CA LYS A 149 2.74 15.88 -7.70
C LYS A 149 1.41 16.15 -8.38
N GLU A 150 1.20 15.53 -9.55
CA GLU A 150 -0.03 15.69 -10.31
C GLU A 150 -1.24 15.12 -9.55
N GLY A 151 -1.07 13.99 -8.86
CA GLY A 151 -2.12 13.38 -8.04
C GLY A 151 -2.54 14.23 -6.84
N ILE A 152 -1.61 14.96 -6.21
CA ILE A 152 -1.93 15.86 -5.08
C ILE A 152 -2.49 17.20 -5.57
N LYS A 153 -2.10 17.64 -6.77
CA LYS A 153 -2.59 18.89 -7.38
C LYS A 153 -4.07 18.83 -7.79
N ARG A 154 -4.57 17.64 -8.13
CA ARG A 154 -5.94 17.39 -8.60
C ARG A 154 -6.93 17.24 -7.45
#